data_AF-A0AA39DYI7-F1
#
_entry.id   AF-A0AA39DYI7-F1
#
_cell.length_a   1.000
_cell.length_b   1.000
_cell.length_c   1.000
_cell.angle_alpha   90.00
_cell.angle_beta   90.00
_cell.angle_gamma   90.00
#
_symmetry.space_group_name_H-M   'P 1'
#
loop_
_entity.id
_entity.type
_entity.pdbx_description
1 polymer ?
#
loop_
_entity_poly.entity_id
_entity_poly.type
_entity_poly.pdbx_seq_one_letter_code
_entity_poly.pdbx_strand_id
1 'polypeptide(L)'
;MGGSLGPDVSFYSVRSGGNAGQASKLTALKGKQANALFWSPAGRYVILAGLKGFNGQLEFYSVDELETMATAEHFMDTRIEWDPTG
;
A
#
# COMPACT_ATOMS: atom_id res chain seq x y z
N MET A 1 12.33 -7.94 -21.54
CA MET A 1 11.06 -7.37 -21.05
C MET A 1 10.79 -7.95 -19.67
N GLY A 2 11.46 -7.44 -18.63
CA GLY A 2 11.34 -7.96 -17.26
C GLY A 2 10.28 -7.18 -16.50
N GLY A 3 9.05 -7.71 -16.45
CA GLY A 3 8.08 -7.24 -15.46
C GLY A 3 8.59 -7.62 -14.08
N SER A 4 8.47 -6.71 -13.10
CA SER A 4 8.76 -7.04 -11.71
C SER A 4 7.94 -8.28 -11.31
N LEU A 5 8.61 -9.30 -10.77
CA LEU A 5 8.00 -10.57 -10.34
C LEU A 5 7.21 -10.45 -9.02
N GLY A 6 7.09 -9.24 -8.47
CA GLY A 6 6.39 -8.98 -7.23
C GLY A 6 4.87 -9.14 -7.33
N PRO A 7 4.16 -9.34 -6.20
CA PRO A 7 2.70 -9.39 -6.19
C PRO A 7 2.04 -8.11 -6.72
N ASP A 8 0.83 -8.27 -7.23
CA ASP A 8 -0.04 -7.14 -7.57
C ASP A 8 -0.82 -6.68 -6.32
N VAL A 9 -0.94 -5.36 -6.13
CA VAL A 9 -1.76 -4.76 -5.07
C VAL A 9 -2.94 -4.05 -5.71
N SER A 10 -4.17 -4.43 -5.35
CA SER A 10 -5.40 -3.83 -5.90
C SER A 10 -6.21 -3.16 -4.79
N PHE A 11 -6.63 -1.92 -5.03
CA PHE A 11 -7.47 -1.15 -4.12
C PHE A 11 -8.93 -1.17 -4.57
N TYR A 12 -9.84 -1.27 -3.61
CA TYR A 12 -11.28 -1.31 -3.84
C TYR A 12 -11.97 -0.34 -2.90
N SER A 13 -13.03 0.31 -3.38
CA SER A 13 -13.96 1.11 -2.56
C SER A 13 -15.24 0.32 -2.35
N VAL A 14 -15.77 0.35 -1.13
CA VAL A 14 -17.06 -0.25 -0.77
C VAL A 14 -18.05 0.87 -0.49
N ARG A 15 -19.19 0.86 -1.18
CA ARG A 15 -20.26 1.82 -0.92
C ARG A 15 -21.10 1.36 0.28
N SER A 16 -21.32 2.27 1.22
CA SER A 16 -22.25 2.04 2.34
C SER A 16 -23.59 2.73 2.03
N GLY A 17 -24.67 1.95 2.05
CA GLY A 17 -26.05 2.38 1.72
C GLY A 17 -26.57 1.77 0.41
N GLY A 18 -27.91 1.60 0.30
CA GLY A 18 -28.71 1.14 -0.86
C GLY A 18 -28.33 -0.24 -1.45
N ASN A 19 -27.09 -0.36 -1.89
CA ASN A 19 -26.40 -1.54 -2.39
C ASN A 19 -25.20 -1.86 -1.48
N ALA A 20 -25.41 -1.87 -0.16
CA ALA A 20 -24.37 -2.23 0.81
C ALA A 20 -23.82 -3.63 0.47
N GLY A 21 -22.52 -3.69 0.11
CA GLY A 21 -21.85 -4.93 -0.27
C GLY A 21 -21.21 -4.94 -1.66
N GLN A 22 -21.48 -3.93 -2.51
CA GLN A 22 -20.79 -3.83 -3.81
C GLN A 22 -19.43 -3.13 -3.66
N ALA A 23 -18.35 -3.89 -3.88
CA ALA A 23 -17.00 -3.36 -3.98
C ALA A 23 -16.68 -3.00 -5.44
N SER A 24 -16.23 -1.77 -5.68
CA SER A 24 -15.72 -1.32 -6.98
C SER A 24 -14.21 -1.16 -6.93
N LYS A 25 -13.51 -1.71 -7.92
CA LYS A 25 -12.05 -1.56 -8.02
C LYS A 25 -11.69 -0.10 -8.33
N LEU A 26 -10.74 0.44 -7.57
CA LEU A 26 -10.17 1.78 -7.78
C LEU A 26 -8.98 1.70 -8.73
N THR A 27 -7.97 0.92 -8.36
CA THR A 27 -6.74 0.77 -9.15
C THR A 27 -6.05 -0.57 -8.88
N ALA A 28 -5.07 -0.92 -9.71
CA ALA A 28 -4.14 -2.01 -9.47
C ALA A 28 -2.72 -1.59 -9.78
N LEU A 29 -1.87 -1.76 -8.78
CA LEU A 29 -0.44 -1.59 -8.87
C LEU A 29 0.20 -2.94 -9.18
N LYS A 30 0.97 -3.01 -10.28
CA LYS A 30 1.54 -4.26 -10.78
C LYS A 30 2.98 -4.45 -10.31
N GLY A 31 3.35 -5.69 -10.02
CA GLY A 31 4.75 -6.04 -9.76
C GLY A 31 5.34 -5.33 -8.54
N LYS A 32 4.59 -5.19 -7.45
CA LYS A 32 5.06 -4.51 -6.23
C LYS A 32 5.89 -5.45 -5.38
N GLN A 33 6.93 -4.95 -4.72
CA GLN A 33 7.71 -5.71 -3.74
C GLN A 33 7.01 -5.75 -2.36
N ALA A 34 5.67 -5.75 -2.33
CA ALA A 34 4.91 -5.61 -1.09
C ALA A 34 4.59 -6.99 -0.48
N ASN A 35 5.02 -7.24 0.76
CA ASN A 35 4.62 -8.39 1.57
C ASN A 35 3.76 -8.01 2.77
N ALA A 36 3.68 -6.73 3.12
CA ALA A 36 2.83 -6.18 4.16
C ALA A 36 2.26 -4.82 3.74
N LEU A 37 1.06 -4.49 4.22
CA LEU A 37 0.38 -3.21 3.97
C LEU A 37 0.07 -2.54 5.30
N PHE A 38 0.47 -1.27 5.44
CA PHE A 38 0.26 -0.49 6.66
C PHE A 38 -0.54 0.77 6.32
N TRP A 39 -1.84 0.75 6.63
CA TRP A 39 -2.70 1.90 6.45
C TRP A 39 -2.46 2.95 7.54
N SER A 40 -2.47 4.23 7.13
CA SER A 40 -2.60 5.32 8.09
C SER A 40 -3.94 5.18 8.83
N PRO A 41 -3.98 5.37 10.17
CA PRO A 41 -5.21 5.31 10.95
C PRO A 41 -6.30 6.28 10.47
N ALA A 42 -5.90 7.42 9.90
CA ALA A 42 -6.81 8.40 9.30
C ALA A 42 -7.37 7.98 7.92
N GLY A 43 -6.93 6.83 7.40
CA GLY A 43 -7.16 6.40 6.02
C GLY A 43 -6.29 7.19 5.03
N ARG A 44 -6.69 7.20 3.76
CA ARG A 44 -6.05 7.91 2.63
C ARG A 44 -4.67 7.42 2.23
N TYR A 45 -3.79 7.16 3.18
CA TYR A 45 -2.40 6.76 2.94
C TYR A 45 -2.17 5.31 3.34
N VAL A 46 -1.31 4.64 2.59
CA VAL A 46 -0.87 3.27 2.87
C VAL A 46 0.61 3.13 2.52
N ILE A 47 1.35 2.42 3.36
CA ILE A 47 2.71 1.98 3.03
C ILE A 47 2.62 0.55 2.47
N LEU A 48 3.11 0.37 1.25
CA LEU A 48 3.38 -0.93 0.67
C LEU A 48 4.80 -1.33 1.09
N ALA A 49 4.91 -2.25 2.05
CA ALA A 49 6.18 -2.62 2.64
C ALA A 49 6.66 -3.96 2.07
N GLY A 50 7.92 -3.99 1.66
CA GLY A 50 8.69 -5.17 1.28
C GLY A 50 9.73 -5.49 2.33
N LEU A 51 9.34 -6.25 3.36
CA LEU A 51 10.18 -6.52 4.53
C LEU A 51 10.94 -7.86 4.44
N LYS A 52 11.14 -8.42 3.24
CA LYS A 52 11.88 -9.68 3.08
C LYS A 52 13.39 -9.40 2.95
N GLY A 53 14.18 -9.94 3.88
CA GLY A 53 15.63 -9.77 3.90
C GLY A 53 16.08 -8.48 4.61
N PHE A 54 17.32 -8.07 4.40
CA PHE A 54 17.90 -6.92 5.10
C PHE A 54 17.53 -5.55 4.49
N ASN A 55 16.96 -5.53 3.28
CA ASN A 55 16.60 -4.31 2.57
C ASN A 55 15.08 -4.13 2.60
N GLY A 56 14.57 -3.50 3.66
CA GLY A 56 13.17 -3.11 3.73
C GLY A 56 12.88 -2.04 2.67
N GLN A 57 12.02 -2.33 1.70
CA GLN A 57 11.58 -1.34 0.71
C GLN A 57 10.20 -0.82 1.11
N LEU A 58 10.07 0.48 1.29
CA LEU A 58 8.83 1.15 1.65
C LEU A 58 8.37 2.03 0.49
N GLU A 59 7.10 1.91 0.14
CA GLU A 59 6.44 2.79 -0.82
C GLU A 59 5.24 3.46 -0.15
N PHE A 60 5.28 4.79 -0.05
CA PHE A 60 4.21 5.60 0.51
C PHE A 60 3.24 5.94 -0.61
N TYR A 61 1.98 5.53 -0.46
CA TYR A 61 0.96 5.63 -1.51
C TYR A 61 -0.27 6.37 -1.02
N SER A 62 -0.72 7.34 -1.82
CA SER A 62 -1.99 8.07 -1.66
C SER A 62 -3.08 7.33 -2.41
N VAL A 63 -4.07 6.80 -1.70
CA VAL A 63 -5.21 6.08 -2.29
C VAL A 63 -6.29 7.06 -2.79
N ASP A 64 -6.33 8.27 -2.25
CA ASP A 64 -7.22 9.32 -2.72
C ASP A 64 -6.75 9.87 -4.09
N GLU A 65 -5.45 10.08 -4.25
CA GLU A 65 -4.84 10.60 -5.49
C GLU A 65 -4.35 9.48 -6.43
N LEU A 66 -4.36 8.24 -5.94
CA LEU A 66 -3.90 7.04 -6.64
C LEU A 66 -2.43 7.10 -7.09
N GLU A 67 -1.56 7.76 -6.32
CA GLU A 67 -0.15 7.97 -6.66
C GLU A 67 0.84 7.56 -5.56
N THR A 68 2.05 7.25 -6.00
CA THR A 68 3.19 7.03 -5.11
C THR A 68 3.79 8.37 -4.73
N MET A 69 3.74 8.70 -3.44
CA MET A 69 4.25 9.97 -2.91
C MET A 69 5.77 9.91 -2.67
N ALA A 70 6.26 8.77 -2.17
CA ALA A 70 7.67 8.58 -1.85
C ALA A 70 8.05 7.10 -1.83
N THR A 71 9.34 6.83 -1.97
CA THR A 71 9.94 5.51 -1.72
C THR A 71 11.10 5.67 -0.75
N ALA A 72 11.29 4.70 0.15
CA ALA A 72 12.38 4.67 1.10
C ALA A 72 12.96 3.26 1.19
N GLU A 73 14.26 3.17 1.40
CA GLU A 73 14.95 1.93 1.70
C GLU A 73 15.47 2.00 3.13
N HIS A 74 15.05 1.04 3.96
CA HIS A 74 15.41 0.97 5.37
C HIS A 74 16.14 -0.36 5.63
N PHE A 75 17.41 -0.26 5.99
CA PHE A 75 18.25 -1.41 6.29
C PHE A 75 18.01 -1.87 7.73
N MET A 76 17.65 -3.15 7.93
CA MET A 76 17.34 -3.77 9.23
C MET A 76 16.11 -3.24 10.00
N ASP A 77 15.30 -2.37 9.40
CA ASP A 77 14.14 -1.82 10.10
C ASP A 77 12.97 -2.82 10.05
N THR A 78 12.54 -3.29 11.22
CA THR A 78 11.54 -4.36 11.35
C THR A 78 10.16 -3.86 11.78
N ARG A 79 10.02 -2.57 12.10
CA ARG A 79 8.79 -2.01 12.68
C ARG A 79 8.39 -0.73 11.97
N ILE A 80 7.14 -0.68 11.53
CA ILE A 80 6.52 0.51 10.95
C ILE A 80 5.38 0.90 11.88
N GLU A 81 5.40 2.15 12.35
CA GLU A 81 4.33 2.72 13.17
C GLU A 81 3.89 4.06 12.56
N TRP A 82 2.58 4.21 12.40
CA TRP A 82 1.97 5.48 12.06
C TRP A 82 1.70 6.27 13.34
N ASP A 83 1.80 7.60 13.27
CA ASP A 83 1.28 8.45 14.33
C ASP A 83 -0.25 8.24 14.47
N PRO A 84 -0.83 8.25 15.68
CA PRO A 84 -2.28 8.08 15.86
C PRO A 84 -3.13 9.08 15.07
N THR A 85 -2.59 10.25 14.72
CA THR A 85 -3.26 11.28 13.93
C THR A 85 -3.16 11.06 12.41
N GLY A 86 -2.30 10.15 11.97
CA GLY A 86 -2.13 9.80 10.56
C GLY A 86 -0.83 10.32 9.97
#